data_AF-A0A7S4UW14-F1
#
_entry.id   AF-A0A7S4UW14-F1
#
_cell.length_a   1.000
_cell.length_b   1.000
_cell.length_c   1.000
_cell.angle_alpha   90.00
_cell.angle_beta   90.00
_cell.angle_gamma   90.00
#
_symmetry.space_group_name_H-M   'P 1'
#
loop_
_entity.id
_entity.type
_entity.pdbx_description
1 polymer ?
#
loop_
_entity_poly.entity_id
_entity_poly.type
_entity_poly.pdbx_seq_one_letter_code
_entity_poly.pdbx_strand_id
1 'polypeptide(L)'
;YMAREVRPLLAERGLSCCCLMRRVYELEDMVPMGRLLHGASWEGKTRDSMACNARARAGRSRTRPSAFDTVAVRRMSLGPLPSTFNSEPYLPPAGDAPRVPNGCSQEMSLTMDKIVPELGYVAGNLRFLPNWVNKALQDLPDAEAYRIVLRLFGMLPQHPTKSVSPALHARARQVISVKKSGARRDGVAVGPCFSFAALLSAGKLVDRCPYSGYELDWGKKGKPGANRNSPSFDRSEPGSAYSCHGVQVVANVTNALKGSICMRRFLDAICFLQTDAYVHSHVPAAARPAHHLQQVQTLEAMASEVPRSLAFVLGPARWSRGGAEAAGGIREEAWP
;
A
#
# COMPACT_ATOMS: atom_id res chain seq x y z
N TYR A 1 4.22 -40.19 -3.17
CA TYR A 1 4.06 -41.39 -2.33
C TYR A 1 3.41 -41.06 -0.98
N MET A 2 3.89 -40.04 -0.23
CA MET A 2 3.27 -39.61 1.05
C MET A 2 1.77 -39.22 1.00
N ALA A 3 1.24 -38.75 -0.13
CA ALA A 3 -0.15 -38.28 -0.21
C ALA A 3 -1.23 -39.39 -0.16
N ARG A 4 -0.87 -40.64 -0.45
CA ARG A 4 -1.84 -41.74 -0.57
C ARG A 4 -2.16 -42.40 0.77
N GLU A 5 -1.20 -42.46 1.68
CA GLU A 5 -1.38 -43.05 3.02
C GLU A 5 -1.81 -42.04 4.08
N VAL A 6 -1.50 -40.75 3.90
CA VAL A 6 -1.82 -39.71 4.89
C VAL A 6 -3.29 -39.26 4.78
N ARG A 7 -3.92 -39.39 3.61
CA ARG A 7 -5.30 -38.91 3.37
C ARG A 7 -6.37 -39.61 4.23
N PRO A 8 -6.38 -40.94 4.38
CA PRO A 8 -7.36 -41.65 5.22
C PRO A 8 -7.25 -41.24 6.70
N LEU A 9 -6.03 -41.16 7.24
CA LEU A 9 -5.75 -40.72 8.61
C LEU A 9 -6.20 -39.27 8.89
N LEU A 10 -6.21 -38.42 7.87
CA LEU A 10 -6.68 -37.04 7.99
C LEU A 10 -8.21 -36.93 7.98
N ALA A 11 -8.88 -37.77 7.19
CA ALA A 11 -10.33 -37.83 7.16
C ALA A 11 -10.90 -38.31 8.51
N GLU A 12 -10.29 -39.32 9.14
CA GLU A 12 -10.70 -39.82 10.46
C GLU A 12 -10.60 -38.76 11.57
N ARG A 13 -9.71 -37.78 11.44
CA ARG A 13 -9.53 -36.69 12.41
C ARG A 13 -10.26 -35.40 12.04
N GLY A 14 -11.08 -35.42 10.98
CA GLY A 14 -11.81 -34.24 10.50
C GLY A 14 -10.90 -33.12 9.97
N LEU A 15 -9.66 -33.44 9.59
CA LEU A 15 -8.67 -32.45 9.14
C LEU A 15 -8.58 -32.47 7.61
N SER A 16 -8.80 -31.31 6.98
CA SER A 16 -8.54 -31.16 5.55
C SER A 16 -7.03 -31.06 5.29
N CYS A 17 -6.56 -31.46 4.10
CA CYS A 17 -5.16 -31.31 3.66
C CYS A 17 -4.65 -29.85 3.79
N CYS A 18 -5.55 -28.86 3.66
CA CYS A 18 -5.24 -27.45 3.86
C CYS A 18 -4.92 -27.12 5.34
N CYS A 19 -5.55 -27.81 6.29
CA CYS A 19 -5.27 -27.66 7.71
C CYS A 19 -3.90 -28.24 8.08
N LEU A 20 -3.47 -29.32 7.41
CA LEU A 20 -2.16 -29.93 7.67
C LEU A 20 -1.00 -29.10 7.12
N MET A 21 -1.10 -28.53 5.91
CA MET A 21 -0.07 -27.61 5.42
C MET A 21 0.11 -26.42 6.37
N ARG A 22 -1.00 -25.86 6.86
CA ARG A 22 -0.97 -24.81 7.89
C ARG A 22 -0.28 -25.29 9.18
N ARG A 23 -0.52 -26.53 9.61
CA ARG A 23 0.05 -27.12 10.82
C ARG A 23 1.49 -27.61 10.69
N VAL A 24 1.92 -28.04 9.50
CA VAL A 24 3.31 -28.41 9.18
C VAL A 24 4.17 -27.15 9.10
N TYR A 25 3.65 -26.06 8.52
CA TYR A 25 4.26 -24.74 8.64
C TYR A 25 4.33 -24.27 10.11
N GLU A 26 3.30 -24.54 10.91
CA GLU A 26 3.32 -24.25 12.36
C GLU A 26 4.30 -25.16 13.14
N LEU A 27 4.58 -26.39 12.68
CA LEU A 27 5.47 -27.36 13.35
C LEU A 27 6.97 -27.10 13.10
N GLU A 28 7.37 -26.64 11.91
CA GLU A 28 8.74 -26.14 11.68
C GLU A 28 9.03 -24.85 12.48
N ASP A 29 7.99 -24.06 12.76
CA ASP A 29 8.06 -22.88 13.63
C ASP A 29 8.01 -23.21 15.15
N MET A 30 7.86 -24.49 15.53
CA MET A 30 7.73 -24.91 16.94
C MET A 30 9.04 -25.31 17.66
N VAL A 31 10.21 -25.04 17.07
CA VAL A 31 11.50 -25.10 17.77
C VAL A 31 12.02 -23.67 18.01
N PRO A 32 11.91 -23.05 19.20
CA PRO A 32 11.06 -23.28 20.37
C PRO A 32 10.08 -22.10 20.59
N MET A 33 8.88 -22.14 20.01
CA MET A 33 7.82 -21.12 20.24
C MET A 33 6.84 -21.52 21.38
N GLY A 34 6.97 -22.72 21.94
CA GLY A 34 5.88 -23.38 22.65
C GLY A 34 5.79 -23.21 24.18
N ARG A 35 6.74 -22.60 24.91
CA ARG A 35 6.69 -22.62 26.40
C ARG A 35 7.14 -21.37 27.18
N LEU A 36 7.35 -20.20 26.56
CA LEU A 36 7.74 -18.97 27.30
C LEU A 36 6.74 -17.80 27.23
N LEU A 37 5.60 -17.93 26.56
CA LEU A 37 4.79 -16.76 26.18
C LEU A 37 3.43 -16.67 26.90
N HIS A 38 3.44 -16.69 28.23
CA HIS A 38 2.44 -15.96 29.03
C HIS A 38 2.98 -14.63 29.58
N GLY A 39 4.23 -14.28 29.24
CA GLY A 39 4.87 -12.99 29.53
C GLY A 39 5.52 -12.35 28.31
N ALA A 40 5.02 -12.63 27.09
CA ALA A 40 5.54 -11.99 25.89
C ALA A 40 5.31 -10.48 25.99
N SER A 41 6.38 -9.69 26.12
CA SER A 41 6.30 -8.23 26.08
C SER A 41 5.55 -7.80 24.81
N TRP A 42 4.87 -6.65 24.87
CA TRP A 42 4.21 -6.05 23.72
C TRP A 42 5.11 -6.02 22.47
N GLU A 43 6.41 -5.77 22.68
CA GLU A 43 7.42 -5.78 21.62
C GLU A 43 7.59 -7.17 20.99
N GLY A 44 7.66 -8.24 21.80
CA GLY A 44 7.78 -9.62 21.29
C GLY A 44 6.61 -9.98 20.36
N LYS A 45 5.37 -9.75 20.82
CA LYS A 45 4.17 -9.99 20.00
C LYS A 45 4.17 -9.16 18.70
N THR A 46 4.62 -7.90 18.78
CA THR A 46 4.70 -7.00 17.63
C THR A 46 5.72 -7.50 16.61
N ARG A 47 6.89 -7.96 17.05
CA ARG A 47 7.93 -8.51 16.16
C ARG A 47 7.46 -9.76 15.44
N ASP A 48 6.82 -10.69 16.15
CA ASP A 48 6.29 -11.91 15.54
C ASP A 48 5.20 -11.58 14.51
N SER A 49 4.31 -10.64 14.85
CA SER A 49 3.28 -10.17 13.91
C SER A 49 3.90 -9.54 12.67
N MET A 50 4.92 -8.68 12.81
CA MET A 50 5.63 -8.07 11.68
C MET A 50 6.30 -9.12 10.79
N ALA A 51 7.02 -10.08 11.37
CA ALA A 51 7.70 -11.13 10.63
C ALA A 51 6.72 -12.03 9.87
N CYS A 52 5.62 -12.44 10.51
CA CYS A 52 4.54 -13.21 9.88
C CYS A 52 3.89 -12.44 8.73
N ASN A 53 3.60 -11.14 8.92
CA ASN A 53 3.02 -10.29 7.87
C ASN A 53 3.99 -10.11 6.70
N ALA A 54 5.27 -9.85 6.97
CA ALA A 54 6.31 -9.72 5.96
C ALA A 54 6.47 -11.04 5.15
N ARG A 55 6.53 -12.19 5.83
CA ARG A 55 6.59 -13.51 5.19
C ARG A 55 5.36 -13.78 4.32
N ALA A 56 4.16 -13.50 4.84
CA ALA A 56 2.91 -13.65 4.10
C ALA A 56 2.86 -12.73 2.87
N ARG A 57 3.37 -11.51 2.97
CA ARG A 57 3.47 -10.59 1.82
C ARG A 57 4.50 -11.04 0.80
N ALA A 58 5.66 -11.53 1.24
CA ALA A 58 6.70 -12.04 0.35
C ALA A 58 6.20 -13.21 -0.51
N GLY A 59 5.43 -14.12 0.10
CA GLY A 59 4.78 -15.24 -0.60
C GLY A 59 3.56 -14.86 -1.45
N ARG A 60 2.94 -13.69 -1.20
CA ARG A 60 1.77 -13.19 -1.96
C ARG A 60 2.15 -12.36 -3.19
N SER A 61 3.41 -11.98 -3.35
CA SER A 61 3.86 -11.23 -4.52
C SER A 61 3.55 -12.02 -5.79
N ARG A 62 2.56 -11.54 -6.55
CA ARG A 62 1.90 -12.30 -7.63
C ARG A 62 2.73 -12.40 -8.90
N THR A 63 3.71 -11.52 -9.08
CA THR A 63 4.55 -11.47 -10.28
C THR A 63 5.83 -12.28 -10.11
N ARG A 64 6.46 -12.23 -8.91
CA ARG A 64 7.56 -13.08 -8.46
C ARG A 64 7.57 -13.11 -6.94
N PRO A 65 7.72 -14.28 -6.28
CA PRO A 65 8.00 -14.34 -4.85
C PRO A 65 9.18 -13.42 -4.55
N SER A 66 8.99 -12.46 -3.65
CA SER A 66 10.11 -11.59 -3.27
C SER A 66 11.06 -12.36 -2.38
N ALA A 67 12.36 -12.07 -2.46
CA ALA A 67 13.32 -12.61 -1.50
C ALA A 67 12.85 -12.35 -0.06
N PHE A 68 13.03 -13.34 0.82
CA PHE A 68 12.68 -13.24 2.23
C PHE A 68 13.80 -13.86 3.06
N ASP A 69 14.62 -13.00 3.66
CA ASP A 69 15.69 -13.42 4.55
C ASP A 69 15.18 -13.41 5.99
N THR A 70 14.81 -14.60 6.49
CA THR A 70 14.29 -14.77 7.85
C THR A 70 15.30 -14.30 8.90
N VAL A 71 16.60 -14.50 8.66
CA VAL A 71 17.66 -14.12 9.60
C VAL A 71 17.81 -12.61 9.63
N ALA A 72 17.81 -11.96 8.48
CA ALA A 72 17.85 -10.51 8.37
C ALA A 72 16.64 -9.86 9.04
N VAL A 73 15.43 -10.34 8.75
CA VAL A 73 14.17 -9.85 9.35
C VAL A 73 14.21 -10.00 10.89
N ARG A 74 14.67 -11.15 11.39
CA ARG A 74 14.83 -11.37 12.84
C ARG A 74 15.90 -10.47 13.45
N ARG A 75 17.07 -10.33 12.84
CA ARG A 75 18.15 -9.48 13.37
C ARG A 75 17.78 -8.01 13.37
N MET A 76 17.15 -7.52 12.30
CA MET A 76 16.71 -6.13 12.21
C MET A 76 15.56 -5.81 13.15
N SER A 77 14.77 -6.81 13.54
CA SER A 77 13.79 -6.61 14.59
C SER A 77 14.42 -6.55 15.98
N LEU A 78 15.69 -6.93 16.22
CA LEU A 78 16.30 -6.98 17.56
C LEU A 78 16.51 -5.61 18.24
N GLY A 79 16.64 -4.52 17.47
CA GLY A 79 16.81 -3.17 18.02
C GLY A 79 15.55 -2.57 18.66
N PRO A 80 15.66 -1.41 19.33
CA PRO A 80 14.49 -0.69 19.83
C PRO A 80 13.52 -0.41 18.67
N LEU A 81 12.24 -0.71 18.89
CA LEU A 81 11.20 -0.44 17.89
C LEU A 81 10.76 1.02 18.01
N PRO A 82 10.41 1.69 16.89
CA PRO A 82 9.85 3.03 16.97
C PRO A 82 8.50 2.98 17.70
N SER A 83 8.28 3.92 18.61
CA SER A 83 7.04 4.05 19.39
C SER A 83 6.02 4.98 18.76
N THR A 84 6.46 5.87 17.85
CA THR A 84 5.61 6.84 17.15
C THR A 84 5.92 6.91 15.65
N PHE A 85 4.98 7.39 14.85
CA PHE A 85 5.14 7.78 13.45
C PHE A 85 4.58 9.19 13.26
N ASN A 86 5.44 10.15 12.88
CA ASN A 86 5.07 11.56 12.78
C ASN A 86 4.32 12.08 14.04
N SER A 87 4.87 11.80 15.23
CA SER A 87 4.29 12.10 16.55
C SER A 87 3.02 11.31 16.93
N GLU A 88 2.43 10.51 16.04
CA GLU A 88 1.30 9.63 16.38
C GLU A 88 1.81 8.29 16.95
N PRO A 89 1.31 7.83 18.10
CA PRO A 89 1.76 6.56 18.70
C PRO A 89 1.34 5.34 17.88
N TYR A 90 2.21 4.34 17.81
CA TYR A 90 1.83 3.02 17.28
C TYR A 90 0.86 2.32 18.22
N LEU A 91 -0.08 1.58 17.64
CA LEU A 91 -1.05 0.77 18.38
C LEU A 91 -0.59 -0.69 18.51
N PRO A 92 -0.98 -1.37 19.60
CA PRO A 92 -0.74 -2.80 19.76
C PRO A 92 -1.36 -3.63 18.63
N PRO A 93 -0.80 -4.83 18.37
CA PRO A 93 -1.43 -5.79 17.47
C PRO A 93 -2.87 -6.10 17.91
N ALA A 94 -3.77 -6.28 16.94
CA ALA A 94 -5.22 -6.41 17.17
C ALA A 94 -5.67 -7.57 18.07
N GLY A 95 -4.77 -8.48 18.48
CA GLY A 95 -5.09 -9.52 19.46
C GLY A 95 -5.44 -8.94 20.83
N ASP A 96 -4.88 -7.78 21.18
CA ASP A 96 -5.07 -7.13 22.48
C ASP A 96 -5.95 -5.86 22.39
N ALA A 97 -6.30 -5.39 21.19
CA ALA A 97 -7.12 -4.19 20.99
C ALA A 97 -8.62 -4.54 20.85
N PRO A 98 -9.54 -3.78 21.48
CA PRO A 98 -10.96 -3.97 21.27
C PRO A 98 -11.29 -3.86 19.78
N ARG A 99 -12.09 -4.81 19.27
CA ARG A 99 -12.54 -4.81 17.87
C ARG A 99 -13.33 -3.53 17.60
N VAL A 100 -12.69 -2.54 16.98
CA VAL A 100 -13.39 -1.36 16.49
C VAL A 100 -14.32 -1.81 15.36
N PRO A 101 -15.64 -1.53 15.41
CA PRO A 101 -16.63 -2.04 14.47
C PRO A 101 -16.34 -1.75 12.99
N ASN A 102 -15.45 -0.79 12.69
CA ASN A 102 -15.17 -0.32 11.34
C ASN A 102 -13.80 -0.76 10.77
N GLY A 103 -13.10 -1.71 11.40
CA GLY A 103 -11.87 -2.29 10.83
C GLY A 103 -10.62 -1.38 10.80
N CYS A 104 -10.73 -0.14 11.28
CA CYS A 104 -9.63 0.85 11.39
C CYS A 104 -8.62 0.56 12.52
N SER A 105 -8.88 -0.40 13.41
CA SER A 105 -8.06 -0.62 14.62
C SER A 105 -6.61 -1.06 14.34
N GLN A 106 -6.28 -1.38 13.10
CA GLN A 106 -4.93 -1.78 12.68
C GLN A 106 -4.25 -0.75 11.79
N GLU A 107 -4.75 0.47 11.65
CA GLU A 107 -4.07 1.46 10.80
C GLU A 107 -2.68 1.79 11.36
N MET A 108 -2.62 2.14 12.64
CA MET A 108 -1.41 2.52 13.35
C MET A 108 -0.67 1.32 13.96
N SER A 109 -0.96 0.09 13.54
CA SER A 109 -0.10 -1.03 13.96
C SER A 109 1.25 -0.95 13.25
N LEU A 110 2.33 -1.18 14.00
CA LEU A 110 3.68 -1.19 13.46
C LEU A 110 3.83 -2.34 12.47
N THR A 111 4.34 -2.04 11.27
CA THR A 111 4.61 -3.03 10.24
C THR A 111 5.97 -2.84 9.61
N MET A 112 6.40 -3.84 8.87
CA MET A 112 7.65 -3.84 8.13
C MET A 112 7.35 -3.73 6.63
N ASP A 113 8.11 -2.88 5.95
CA ASP A 113 8.04 -2.67 4.51
C ASP A 113 9.43 -2.75 3.88
N LYS A 114 9.44 -2.88 2.55
CA LYS A 114 10.64 -2.86 1.72
C LYS A 114 10.93 -1.41 1.32
N ILE A 115 12.18 -0.99 1.36
CA ILE A 115 12.62 0.32 0.82
C ILE A 115 12.45 0.27 -0.72
N VAL A 116 13.11 -0.69 -1.36
CA VAL A 116 12.98 -1.00 -2.78
C VAL A 116 12.08 -2.22 -2.94
N PRO A 117 10.87 -2.09 -3.53
CA PRO A 117 9.90 -3.19 -3.62
C PRO A 117 10.46 -4.47 -4.27
N GLU A 118 11.37 -4.35 -5.23
CA GLU A 118 11.92 -5.44 -6.03
C GLU A 118 12.95 -6.30 -5.28
N LEU A 119 13.66 -5.74 -4.30
CA LEU A 119 14.73 -6.45 -3.59
C LEU A 119 14.21 -7.40 -2.50
N GLY A 120 12.92 -7.31 -2.14
CA GLY A 120 12.31 -8.17 -1.12
C GLY A 120 12.69 -7.79 0.31
N TYR A 121 12.38 -8.68 1.25
CA TYR A 121 12.62 -8.49 2.67
C TYR A 121 14.01 -9.03 3.05
N VAL A 122 15.04 -8.23 2.78
CA VAL A 122 16.46 -8.61 2.96
C VAL A 122 17.21 -7.60 3.82
N ALA A 123 18.38 -8.00 4.33
CA ALA A 123 19.29 -7.10 5.02
C ALA A 123 19.59 -5.87 4.17
N GLY A 124 19.36 -4.69 4.74
CA GLY A 124 19.60 -3.43 4.04
C GLY A 124 18.43 -2.87 3.24
N ASN A 125 17.29 -3.57 3.16
CA ASN A 125 16.14 -3.13 2.37
C ASN A 125 14.83 -3.04 3.19
N LEU A 126 14.92 -2.87 4.51
CA LEU A 126 13.75 -2.85 5.39
C LEU A 126 13.56 -1.49 6.03
N ARG A 127 12.30 -1.16 6.28
CA ARG A 127 11.89 0.00 7.08
C ARG A 127 10.64 -0.31 7.89
N PHE A 128 10.42 0.45 8.94
CA PHE A 128 9.23 0.37 9.78
C PHE A 128 8.25 1.49 9.45
N LEU A 129 6.97 1.17 9.40
CA LEU A 129 5.92 2.15 9.15
C LEU A 129 4.54 1.64 9.58
N PRO A 130 3.54 2.52 9.76
CA PRO A 130 2.18 2.10 10.04
C PRO A 130 1.61 1.23 8.93
N ASN A 131 0.79 0.26 9.30
CA ASN A 131 0.13 -0.64 8.35
C ASN A 131 -0.66 0.10 7.26
N TRP A 132 -1.26 1.25 7.57
CA TRP A 132 -1.97 2.05 6.57
C TRP A 132 -1.04 2.60 5.48
N VAL A 133 0.12 3.14 5.87
CA VAL A 133 1.16 3.60 4.93
C VAL A 133 1.68 2.41 4.11
N ASN A 134 1.91 1.27 4.77
CA ASN A 134 2.41 0.05 4.12
C ASN A 134 1.47 -0.44 3.02
N LYS A 135 0.16 -0.47 3.33
CA LYS A 135 -0.88 -0.89 2.38
C LYS A 135 -0.96 0.04 1.19
N ALA A 136 -0.76 1.34 1.40
CA ALA A 136 -0.79 2.32 0.32
C ALA A 136 0.45 2.29 -0.56
N LEU A 137 1.63 2.07 0.02
CA LEU A 137 2.89 1.92 -0.71
C LEU A 137 3.10 0.50 -1.25
N GLN A 138 2.13 -0.41 -1.06
CA GLN A 138 2.27 -1.81 -1.42
C GLN A 138 2.53 -1.95 -2.93
N ASP A 139 3.80 -2.16 -3.27
CA ASP A 139 4.36 -2.26 -4.63
C ASP A 139 4.49 -0.92 -5.41
N LEU A 140 4.51 0.21 -4.70
CA LEU A 140 4.83 1.53 -5.26
C LEU A 140 6.07 2.13 -4.58
N PRO A 141 7.06 2.59 -5.34
CA PRO A 141 8.11 3.46 -4.80
C PRO A 141 7.52 4.77 -4.26
N ASP A 142 8.12 5.33 -3.21
CA ASP A 142 7.67 6.57 -2.55
C ASP A 142 7.47 7.73 -3.53
N ALA A 143 8.48 7.99 -4.39
CA ALA A 143 8.42 9.02 -5.42
C ALA A 143 7.24 8.84 -6.39
N GLU A 144 6.92 7.60 -6.73
CA GLU A 144 5.80 7.31 -7.63
C GLU A 144 4.46 7.50 -6.94
N ALA A 145 4.32 7.01 -5.70
CA ALA A 145 3.12 7.22 -4.90
C ALA A 145 2.84 8.71 -4.67
N TYR A 146 3.88 9.50 -4.36
CA TYR A 146 3.80 10.95 -4.20
C TYR A 146 3.22 11.63 -5.45
N ARG A 147 3.77 11.33 -6.63
CA ARG A 147 3.32 11.89 -7.92
C ARG A 147 1.88 11.50 -8.26
N ILE A 148 1.49 10.26 -7.99
CA ILE A 148 0.12 9.80 -8.19
C ILE A 148 -0.83 10.64 -7.33
N VAL A 149 -0.48 10.87 -6.06
CA VAL A 149 -1.31 11.62 -5.13
C VAL A 149 -1.38 13.09 -5.50
N LEU A 150 -0.29 13.72 -5.91
CA LEU A 150 -0.33 15.10 -6.43
C LEU A 150 -1.25 15.24 -7.66
N ARG A 151 -1.25 14.26 -8.58
CA ARG A 151 -2.20 14.26 -9.71
C ARG A 151 -3.64 14.02 -9.28
N LEU A 152 -3.87 13.19 -8.26
CA LEU A 152 -5.21 12.99 -7.67
C LEU A 152 -5.74 14.28 -7.03
N PHE A 153 -4.86 15.10 -6.46
CA PHE A 153 -5.19 16.44 -5.95
C PHE A 153 -5.31 17.52 -7.04
N GLY A 154 -4.98 17.20 -8.30
CA GLY A 154 -4.94 18.20 -9.37
C GLY A 154 -3.77 19.18 -9.29
N MET A 155 -2.77 18.91 -8.44
CA MET A 155 -1.54 19.72 -8.34
C MET A 155 -0.56 19.45 -9.49
N LEU A 156 -0.68 18.28 -10.11
CA LEU A 156 0.07 17.90 -11.31
C LEU A 156 -0.90 17.57 -12.45
N PRO A 157 -0.52 17.84 -13.72
CA PRO A 157 -1.35 17.48 -14.85
C PRO A 157 -1.49 15.96 -14.95
N GLN A 158 -2.68 15.52 -15.35
CA GLN A 158 -2.93 14.12 -15.66
C GLN A 158 -2.10 13.69 -16.87
N HIS A 159 -1.71 12.42 -16.90
CA HIS A 159 -1.07 11.83 -18.07
C HIS A 159 -2.05 11.81 -19.25
N PRO A 160 -1.58 12.10 -20.48
CA PRO A 160 -2.42 11.99 -21.66
C PRO A 160 -2.85 10.53 -21.84
N THR A 161 -4.11 10.34 -22.20
CA THR A 161 -4.71 9.03 -22.43
C THR A 161 -5.32 8.97 -23.82
N LYS A 162 -5.44 7.74 -24.35
CA LYS A 162 -6.20 7.48 -25.57
C LYS A 162 -7.35 6.54 -25.26
N SER A 163 -8.39 6.58 -26.08
CA SER A 163 -9.46 5.60 -26.00
C SER A 163 -8.91 4.18 -26.17
N VAL A 164 -9.46 3.23 -25.43
CA VAL A 164 -9.13 1.81 -25.55
C VAL A 164 -9.29 1.35 -27.00
N SER A 165 -8.34 0.57 -27.51
CA SER A 165 -8.37 0.14 -28.92
C SER A 165 -9.54 -0.80 -29.22
N PRO A 166 -10.08 -0.79 -30.46
CA PRO A 166 -11.17 -1.69 -30.86
C PRO A 166 -10.91 -3.17 -30.59
N ALA A 167 -9.66 -3.61 -30.75
CA ALA A 167 -9.24 -4.99 -30.47
C ALA A 167 -9.48 -5.43 -29.01
N LEU A 168 -9.54 -4.47 -28.06
CA LEU A 168 -9.71 -4.72 -26.64
C LEU A 168 -11.17 -4.51 -26.16
N HIS A 169 -12.09 -4.11 -27.03
CA HIS A 169 -13.49 -3.81 -26.68
C HIS A 169 -14.22 -4.99 -26.05
N ALA A 170 -14.08 -6.20 -26.59
CA ALA A 170 -14.72 -7.39 -26.04
C ALA A 170 -14.30 -7.64 -24.58
N ARG A 171 -13.02 -7.42 -24.29
CA ARG A 171 -12.46 -7.61 -22.96
C ARG A 171 -12.85 -6.48 -22.01
N ALA A 172 -12.90 -5.23 -22.48
CA ALA A 172 -13.44 -4.12 -21.71
C ALA A 172 -14.90 -4.34 -21.29
N ARG A 173 -15.75 -4.85 -22.19
CA ARG A 173 -17.14 -5.25 -21.86
C ARG A 173 -17.19 -6.27 -20.73
N GLN A 174 -16.32 -7.28 -20.78
CA GLN A 174 -16.23 -8.29 -19.72
C GLN A 174 -15.83 -7.67 -18.38
N VAL A 175 -14.84 -6.79 -18.35
CA VAL A 175 -14.39 -6.10 -17.13
C VAL A 175 -15.51 -5.25 -16.53
N ILE A 176 -16.25 -4.51 -17.35
CA ILE A 176 -17.44 -3.75 -16.92
C ILE A 176 -18.49 -4.69 -16.33
N SER A 177 -18.80 -5.80 -17.00
CA SER A 177 -19.78 -6.80 -16.53
C SER A 177 -19.39 -7.37 -15.16
N VAL A 178 -18.12 -7.78 -14.99
CA VAL A 178 -17.61 -8.26 -13.70
C VAL A 178 -17.73 -7.18 -12.63
N LYS A 179 -17.40 -5.92 -12.95
CA LYS A 179 -17.51 -4.82 -12.00
C LYS A 179 -18.96 -4.56 -11.58
N LYS A 180 -19.92 -4.60 -12.51
CA LYS A 180 -21.35 -4.48 -12.20
C LYS A 180 -21.81 -5.55 -11.21
N SER A 181 -21.48 -6.81 -11.51
CA SER A 181 -21.87 -7.94 -10.68
C SER A 181 -21.24 -7.85 -9.29
N GLY A 182 -19.97 -7.40 -9.20
CA GLY A 182 -19.31 -7.13 -7.92
C GLY A 182 -19.99 -6.00 -7.15
N ALA A 183 -20.20 -4.84 -7.79
CA ALA A 183 -20.84 -3.68 -7.15
C ALA A 183 -22.23 -4.02 -6.59
N ARG A 184 -23.06 -4.74 -7.35
CA ARG A 184 -24.39 -5.18 -6.89
C ARG A 184 -24.31 -6.11 -5.69
N ARG A 185 -23.36 -7.04 -5.67
CA ARG A 185 -23.12 -7.94 -4.53
C ARG A 185 -22.71 -7.16 -3.29
N ASP A 186 -21.93 -6.11 -3.46
CA ASP A 186 -21.45 -5.24 -2.38
C ASP A 186 -22.48 -4.16 -1.98
N GLY A 187 -23.71 -4.22 -2.52
CA GLY A 187 -24.77 -3.24 -2.23
C GLY A 187 -24.53 -1.85 -2.84
N VAL A 188 -23.56 -1.69 -3.73
CA VAL A 188 -23.27 -0.42 -4.40
C VAL A 188 -24.16 -0.25 -5.62
N ALA A 189 -24.87 0.87 -5.68
CA ALA A 189 -25.74 1.21 -6.79
C ALA A 189 -24.99 1.28 -8.14
N VAL A 190 -25.63 0.79 -9.19
CA VAL A 190 -25.12 0.81 -10.58
C VAL A 190 -26.16 1.50 -11.45
N GLY A 191 -25.84 2.71 -11.92
CA GLY A 191 -26.70 3.50 -12.79
C GLY A 191 -26.83 2.91 -14.20
N PRO A 192 -27.91 3.25 -14.92
CA PRO A 192 -28.19 2.70 -16.25
C PRO A 192 -27.13 3.06 -17.29
N CYS A 193 -26.51 4.24 -17.15
CA CYS A 193 -25.45 4.73 -18.04
C CYS A 193 -24.07 4.11 -17.78
N PHE A 194 -23.90 3.26 -16.76
CA PHE A 194 -22.66 2.51 -16.57
C PHE A 194 -22.62 1.34 -17.57
N SER A 195 -22.49 1.62 -18.87
CA SER A 195 -22.45 0.61 -19.93
C SER A 195 -21.19 0.79 -20.79
N PHE A 196 -20.79 -0.24 -21.54
CA PHE A 196 -19.62 -0.12 -22.42
C PHE A 196 -19.78 1.02 -23.42
N ALA A 197 -20.93 1.12 -24.10
CA ALA A 197 -21.17 2.14 -25.11
C ALA A 197 -21.12 3.56 -24.50
N ALA A 198 -21.78 3.77 -23.37
CA ALA A 198 -21.80 5.07 -22.69
C ALA A 198 -20.43 5.46 -22.11
N LEU A 199 -19.69 4.50 -21.53
CA LEU A 199 -18.33 4.76 -21.03
C LEU A 199 -17.34 5.04 -22.18
N LEU A 200 -17.50 4.36 -23.33
CA LEU A 200 -16.67 4.61 -24.50
C LEU A 200 -16.97 5.99 -25.10
N SER A 201 -18.25 6.35 -25.29
CA SER A 201 -18.62 7.66 -25.85
C SER A 201 -18.26 8.81 -24.92
N ALA A 202 -18.29 8.59 -23.60
CA ALA A 202 -17.84 9.56 -22.61
C ALA A 202 -16.31 9.63 -22.45
N GLY A 203 -15.53 8.91 -23.27
CA GLY A 203 -14.08 8.91 -23.22
C GLY A 203 -13.49 8.32 -21.92
N LYS A 204 -14.26 7.52 -21.18
CA LYS A 204 -13.82 6.95 -19.88
C LYS A 204 -13.00 5.68 -20.05
N LEU A 205 -13.19 4.94 -21.14
CA LEU A 205 -12.44 3.72 -21.42
C LEU A 205 -11.10 4.08 -22.07
N VAL A 206 -10.07 4.19 -21.24
CA VAL A 206 -8.73 4.64 -21.66
C VAL A 206 -7.71 3.51 -21.69
N ASP A 207 -6.64 3.68 -22.47
CA ASP A 207 -5.51 2.75 -22.59
C ASP A 207 -4.47 2.91 -21.46
N ARG A 208 -4.44 4.07 -20.82
CA ARG A 208 -3.46 4.46 -19.78
C ARG A 208 -4.16 5.06 -18.57
N CYS A 209 -3.62 4.82 -17.38
CA CYS A 209 -4.08 5.46 -16.16
C CYS A 209 -3.72 6.95 -16.16
N PRO A 210 -4.69 7.88 -16.00
CA PRO A 210 -4.40 9.31 -16.02
C PRO A 210 -3.54 9.79 -14.83
N TYR A 211 -3.51 9.04 -13.72
CA TYR A 211 -2.79 9.46 -12.51
C TYR A 211 -1.41 8.79 -12.36
N SER A 212 -1.30 7.49 -12.68
CA SER A 212 0.00 6.79 -12.60
C SER A 212 0.75 6.73 -13.92
N GLY A 213 0.08 6.96 -15.05
CA GLY A 213 0.69 6.82 -16.37
C GLY A 213 0.92 5.37 -16.80
N TYR A 214 0.52 4.38 -16.00
CA TYR A 214 0.62 2.97 -16.37
C TYR A 214 -0.33 2.59 -17.50
N GLU A 215 0.17 1.81 -18.45
CA GLU A 215 -0.67 1.16 -19.46
C GLU A 215 -1.61 0.15 -18.78
N LEU A 216 -2.90 0.29 -19.09
CA LEU A 216 -3.95 -0.50 -18.50
C LEU A 216 -4.03 -1.85 -19.18
N ASP A 217 -3.90 -2.89 -18.37
CA ASP A 217 -3.86 -4.26 -18.82
C ASP A 217 -5.28 -4.79 -19.07
N TRP A 218 -5.89 -4.32 -20.15
CA TRP A 218 -7.17 -4.84 -20.62
C TRP A 218 -7.02 -6.29 -21.08
N GLY A 219 -5.95 -6.60 -21.83
CA GLY A 219 -5.80 -7.84 -22.59
C GLY A 219 -5.40 -9.09 -21.80
N LYS A 220 -4.77 -8.98 -20.62
CA LYS A 220 -4.30 -10.20 -19.93
C LYS A 220 -5.44 -11.06 -19.38
N LYS A 221 -5.28 -12.36 -19.58
CA LYS A 221 -6.09 -13.41 -18.97
C LYS A 221 -5.81 -13.40 -17.45
N GLY A 222 -6.88 -13.33 -16.67
CA GLY A 222 -6.80 -13.22 -15.21
C GLY A 222 -8.05 -12.58 -14.62
N LYS A 223 -8.18 -12.69 -13.29
CA LYS A 223 -9.25 -12.02 -12.53
C LYS A 223 -9.02 -10.50 -12.60
N PRO A 224 -10.03 -9.69 -13.00
CA PRO A 224 -9.93 -8.23 -12.90
C PRO A 224 -9.51 -7.80 -11.48
N GLY A 225 -8.59 -6.84 -11.38
CA GLY A 225 -8.01 -6.39 -10.11
C GLY A 225 -6.87 -7.26 -9.56
N ALA A 226 -6.38 -8.25 -10.33
CA ALA A 226 -5.27 -9.09 -9.90
C ALA A 226 -3.91 -8.38 -9.98
N ASN A 227 -3.70 -7.51 -10.97
CA ASN A 227 -2.42 -6.84 -11.24
C ASN A 227 -2.50 -5.35 -10.88
N ARG A 228 -1.33 -4.73 -10.63
CA ARG A 228 -1.22 -3.30 -10.29
C ARG A 228 -1.85 -2.39 -11.36
N ASN A 229 -1.67 -2.73 -12.63
CA ASN A 229 -2.16 -1.97 -13.78
C ASN A 229 -3.43 -2.57 -14.40
N SER A 230 -4.14 -3.47 -13.69
CA SER A 230 -5.46 -3.89 -14.13
C SER A 230 -6.42 -2.69 -14.15
N PRO A 231 -7.29 -2.55 -15.17
CA PRO A 231 -8.31 -1.50 -15.20
C PRO A 231 -9.23 -1.60 -13.98
N SER A 232 -9.40 -0.47 -13.30
CA SER A 232 -10.28 -0.32 -12.14
C SER A 232 -11.19 0.89 -12.35
N PHE A 233 -12.43 0.80 -11.92
CA PHE A 233 -13.38 1.91 -12.01
C PHE A 233 -13.38 2.63 -10.66
N ASP A 234 -12.67 3.76 -10.61
CA ASP A 234 -12.69 4.66 -9.48
C ASP A 234 -13.95 5.52 -9.53
N ARG A 235 -14.58 5.73 -8.38
CA ARG A 235 -15.71 6.65 -8.23
C ARG A 235 -15.16 7.99 -7.78
N SER A 236 -15.50 9.05 -8.51
CA SER A 236 -15.13 10.44 -8.16
C SER A 236 -15.46 10.74 -6.70
N GLU A 237 -16.70 10.47 -6.29
CA GLU A 237 -17.19 10.64 -4.94
C GLU A 237 -17.32 9.28 -4.21
N PRO A 238 -16.75 9.14 -3.00
CA PRO A 238 -17.03 7.99 -2.14
C PRO A 238 -18.53 7.83 -1.89
N GLY A 239 -19.06 6.60 -1.98
CA GLY A 239 -20.48 6.32 -1.74
C GLY A 239 -21.41 6.53 -2.93
N SER A 240 -20.97 7.26 -3.97
CA SER A 240 -21.76 7.44 -5.20
C SER A 240 -22.02 6.12 -5.95
N ALA A 241 -23.03 6.13 -6.83
CA ALA A 241 -23.32 5.02 -7.73
C ALA A 241 -22.28 4.92 -8.86
N TYR A 242 -22.06 3.71 -9.38
CA TYR A 242 -21.32 3.57 -10.65
C TYR A 242 -22.18 4.12 -11.79
N SER A 243 -21.73 5.22 -12.41
CA SER A 243 -22.38 5.88 -13.55
C SER A 243 -21.30 6.36 -14.54
N CYS A 244 -21.63 6.67 -15.80
CA CYS A 244 -20.61 7.18 -16.73
C CYS A 244 -20.04 8.56 -16.33
N HIS A 245 -20.80 9.36 -15.57
CA HIS A 245 -20.38 10.68 -15.10
C HIS A 245 -19.53 10.60 -13.84
N GLY A 246 -19.87 9.67 -12.94
CA GLY A 246 -19.23 9.55 -11.63
C GLY A 246 -17.99 8.66 -11.59
N VAL A 247 -17.57 8.07 -12.72
CA VAL A 247 -16.44 7.13 -12.76
C VAL A 247 -15.29 7.59 -13.64
N GLN A 248 -14.09 7.20 -13.23
CA GLN A 248 -12.87 7.29 -14.03
C GLN A 248 -12.20 5.91 -14.06
N VAL A 249 -11.73 5.49 -15.23
CA VAL A 249 -10.90 4.28 -15.30
C VAL A 249 -9.47 4.64 -14.90
N VAL A 250 -8.93 3.90 -13.93
CA VAL A 250 -7.59 4.07 -13.37
C VAL A 250 -6.92 2.71 -13.20
N ALA A 251 -5.62 2.70 -12.92
CA ALA A 251 -4.92 1.48 -12.52
C ALA A 251 -5.43 1.01 -11.14
N ASN A 252 -5.51 -0.30 -10.94
CA ASN A 252 -5.94 -0.89 -9.67
C ASN A 252 -5.12 -0.39 -8.47
N VAL A 253 -3.80 -0.23 -8.64
CA VAL A 253 -2.91 0.31 -7.60
C VAL A 253 -3.24 1.76 -7.24
N THR A 254 -3.58 2.60 -8.22
CA THR A 254 -4.06 3.97 -7.99
C THR A 254 -5.37 3.98 -7.22
N ASN A 255 -6.32 3.12 -7.59
CA ASN A 255 -7.59 3.03 -6.88
C ASN A 255 -7.41 2.52 -5.44
N ALA A 256 -6.49 1.57 -5.23
CA ALA A 256 -6.14 1.09 -3.89
C ALA A 256 -5.49 2.19 -3.04
N LEU A 257 -4.61 3.00 -3.63
CA LEU A 257 -4.00 4.15 -2.98
C LEU A 257 -5.05 5.19 -2.55
N LYS A 258 -5.97 5.55 -3.46
CA LYS A 258 -7.07 6.48 -3.14
C LYS A 258 -8.02 5.92 -2.06
N GLY A 259 -8.34 4.63 -2.13
CA GLY A 259 -9.31 3.99 -1.24
C GLY A 259 -8.81 3.66 0.16
N SER A 260 -7.50 3.75 0.42
CA SER A 260 -6.93 3.29 1.69
C SER A 260 -6.79 4.38 2.75
N ILE A 261 -6.79 5.67 2.39
CA ILE A 261 -6.37 6.74 3.31
C ILE A 261 -6.96 8.10 2.91
N CYS A 262 -7.13 8.98 3.90
CA CYS A 262 -7.12 10.43 3.67
C CYS A 262 -5.83 10.86 2.93
N MET A 263 -5.97 11.33 1.70
CA MET A 263 -4.83 11.67 0.84
C MET A 263 -3.90 12.75 1.43
N ARG A 264 -4.44 13.69 2.24
CA ARG A 264 -3.63 14.72 2.91
C ARG A 264 -2.71 14.12 3.95
N ARG A 265 -3.26 13.26 4.82
CA ARG A 265 -2.49 12.51 5.82
C ARG A 265 -1.40 11.65 5.16
N PHE A 266 -1.68 11.11 3.97
CA PHE A 266 -0.68 10.36 3.20
C PHE A 266 0.45 11.24 2.65
N LEU A 267 0.16 12.45 2.17
CA LEU A 267 1.21 13.40 1.77
C LEU A 267 2.11 13.76 2.95
N ASP A 268 1.53 14.06 4.11
CA ASP A 268 2.29 14.37 5.33
C ASP A 268 3.18 13.17 5.72
N ALA A 269 2.65 11.95 5.62
CA ALA A 269 3.43 10.74 5.85
C ALA A 269 4.60 10.59 4.86
N ILE A 270 4.38 10.76 3.55
CA ILE A 270 5.46 10.69 2.56
C ILE A 270 6.54 11.73 2.87
N CYS A 271 6.16 12.97 3.19
CA CYS A 271 7.10 14.01 3.59
C CYS A 271 7.92 13.58 4.82
N PHE A 272 7.27 13.00 5.83
CA PHE A 272 7.95 12.48 7.01
C PHE A 272 8.95 11.36 6.67
N LEU A 273 8.63 10.46 5.73
CA LEU A 273 9.56 9.42 5.25
C LEU A 273 10.87 10.01 4.71
N GLN A 274 10.86 11.26 4.25
CA GLN A 274 12.03 11.95 3.71
C GLN A 274 12.84 12.71 4.78
N THR A 275 12.52 12.59 6.05
CA THR A 275 13.21 13.31 7.13
C THR A 275 14.30 12.47 7.78
N ASP A 276 15.36 13.11 8.29
CA ASP A 276 16.40 12.43 9.06
C ASP A 276 15.84 11.77 10.32
N ALA A 277 14.84 12.40 10.95
CA ALA A 277 14.13 11.84 12.09
C ALA A 277 13.58 10.45 11.77
N TYR A 278 12.88 10.29 10.63
CA TYR A 278 12.39 8.99 10.17
C TYR A 278 13.53 8.00 9.91
N VAL A 279 14.58 8.42 9.19
CA VAL A 279 15.73 7.54 8.87
C VAL A 279 16.39 7.02 10.15
N HIS A 280 16.50 7.85 11.18
CA HIS A 280 17.11 7.44 12.43
C HIS A 280 16.26 6.48 13.25
N SER A 281 14.95 6.70 13.36
CA SER A 281 14.07 5.89 14.21
C SER A 281 13.38 4.70 13.53
N HIS A 282 13.17 4.74 12.21
CA HIS A 282 12.35 3.76 11.49
C HIS A 282 13.12 2.94 10.46
N VAL A 283 14.35 3.34 10.13
CA VAL A 283 15.21 2.59 9.21
C VAL A 283 16.36 1.95 9.99
N PRO A 284 16.44 0.60 10.04
CA PRO A 284 17.56 -0.09 10.66
C PRO A 284 18.90 0.40 10.11
N ALA A 285 19.93 0.50 10.95
CA ALA A 285 21.24 1.05 10.56
C ALA A 285 21.81 0.42 9.27
N ALA A 286 21.67 -0.90 9.12
CA ALA A 286 22.11 -1.64 7.93
C ALA A 286 21.38 -1.25 6.64
N ALA A 287 20.18 -0.66 6.73
CA ALA A 287 19.33 -0.27 5.60
C ALA A 287 19.37 1.23 5.26
N ARG A 288 20.02 2.05 6.10
CA ARG A 288 20.13 3.50 5.88
C ARG A 288 20.80 3.88 4.56
N PRO A 289 21.87 3.20 4.08
CA PRO A 289 22.46 3.54 2.78
C PRO A 289 21.48 3.40 1.61
N ALA A 290 20.71 2.30 1.58
CA ALA A 290 19.69 2.08 0.55
C ALA A 290 18.55 3.12 0.66
N HIS A 291 18.13 3.45 1.88
CA HIS A 291 17.12 4.47 2.10
C HIS A 291 17.57 5.85 1.61
N HIS A 292 18.81 6.25 1.89
CA HIS A 292 19.33 7.54 1.45
C HIS A 292 19.29 7.71 -0.08
N LEU A 293 19.60 6.65 -0.83
CA LEU A 293 19.46 6.67 -2.30
C LEU A 293 18.01 6.89 -2.74
N GLN A 294 17.04 6.18 -2.14
CA GLN A 294 15.62 6.37 -2.43
C GLN A 294 15.13 7.77 -2.03
N GLN A 295 15.62 8.29 -0.90
CA GLN A 295 15.30 9.61 -0.39
C GLN A 295 15.74 10.69 -1.36
N VAL A 296 16.97 10.61 -1.88
CA VAL A 296 17.47 11.54 -2.91
C VAL A 296 16.58 11.52 -4.15
N GLN A 297 16.26 10.33 -4.68
CA GLN A 297 15.37 10.20 -5.84
C GLN A 297 13.97 10.79 -5.61
N THR A 298 13.45 10.62 -4.39
CA THR A 298 12.14 11.15 -4.01
C THR A 298 12.18 12.67 -3.88
N LEU A 299 13.21 13.22 -3.23
CA LEU A 299 13.41 14.66 -3.11
C LEU A 299 13.63 15.32 -4.48
N GLU A 300 14.36 14.69 -5.40
CA GLU A 300 14.52 15.15 -6.78
C GLU A 300 13.18 15.15 -7.53
N ALA A 301 12.38 14.09 -7.38
CA ALA A 301 11.03 14.04 -7.93
C ALA A 301 10.13 15.14 -7.36
N MET A 302 10.22 15.41 -6.05
CA MET A 302 9.48 16.49 -5.39
C MET A 302 9.93 17.87 -5.88
N ALA A 303 11.24 18.10 -6.01
CA ALA A 303 11.81 19.38 -6.40
C ALA A 303 11.60 19.72 -7.88
N SER A 304 11.61 18.72 -8.76
CA SER A 304 11.44 18.93 -10.22
C SER A 304 10.01 19.21 -10.63
N GLU A 305 9.02 18.85 -9.82
CA GLU A 305 7.62 18.82 -10.24
C GLU A 305 6.70 19.82 -9.53
N VAL A 306 7.13 20.44 -8.43
CA VAL A 306 6.33 21.49 -7.77
C VAL A 306 6.58 22.82 -8.49
N PRO A 307 5.58 23.39 -9.21
CA PRO A 307 5.67 24.77 -9.68
C PRO A 307 5.97 25.68 -8.50
N ARG A 308 6.88 26.64 -8.64
CA ARG A 308 7.24 27.58 -7.54
C ARG A 308 6.02 28.24 -6.89
N SER A 309 4.91 28.36 -7.62
CA SER A 309 3.61 28.86 -7.13
C SER A 309 2.89 27.94 -6.13
N LEU A 310 3.13 26.62 -6.16
CA LEU A 310 2.50 25.65 -5.24
C LEU A 310 3.29 25.41 -3.96
N ALA A 311 4.55 25.88 -3.87
CA ALA A 311 5.35 25.86 -2.65
C ALA A 311 4.67 26.60 -1.48
N PHE A 312 3.73 27.50 -1.78
CA PHE A 312 2.95 28.26 -0.79
C PHE A 312 1.79 27.46 -0.17
N VAL A 313 1.19 26.53 -0.93
CA VAL A 313 -0.02 25.77 -0.51
C VAL A 313 0.33 24.62 0.44
N LEU A 314 1.53 24.06 0.33
CA LEU A 314 2.02 23.02 1.24
C LEU A 314 2.48 23.57 2.61
N GLY A 315 2.31 24.88 2.85
CA GLY A 315 2.89 25.59 3.98
C GLY A 315 4.42 25.55 3.93
N PRO A 316 5.12 26.30 4.78
CA PRO A 316 6.54 26.06 5.00
C PRO A 316 6.65 24.72 5.76
N ALA A 317 6.53 23.60 5.04
CA ALA A 317 7.32 22.44 5.40
C ALA A 317 8.73 23.00 5.56
N ARG A 318 9.29 22.92 6.76
CA ARG A 318 10.65 23.35 7.03
C ARG A 318 11.58 22.47 6.20
N TRP A 319 11.74 22.82 4.93
CA TRP A 319 12.92 22.51 4.14
C TRP A 319 14.03 23.42 4.66
N SER A 320 14.30 23.37 5.97
CA SER A 320 15.52 23.92 6.52
C SER A 320 16.62 23.05 5.94
N ARG A 321 17.24 23.53 4.85
CA ARG A 321 18.65 23.22 4.62
C ARG A 321 19.33 23.45 5.97
N GLY A 322 19.85 22.38 6.57
CA GLY A 322 20.64 22.48 7.78
C GLY A 322 21.76 23.49 7.52
N GLY A 323 21.62 24.65 8.14
CA GLY A 323 22.44 25.82 7.94
C GLY A 323 21.90 26.89 8.88
N ALA A 324 22.61 27.10 9.98
CA ALA A 324 22.31 28.02 11.06
C ALA A 324 21.78 29.38 10.56
N GLU A 325 20.71 29.90 11.18
CA GLU A 325 20.74 31.18 11.92
C GLU A 325 19.36 31.61 12.45
N ALA A 326 19.39 32.01 13.72
CA ALA A 326 18.69 33.12 14.39
C ALA A 326 17.23 33.47 14.09
N ALA A 327 16.45 33.38 15.18
CA ALA A 327 15.40 34.28 15.66
C ALA A 327 14.83 35.37 14.72
N GLY A 328 13.50 35.31 14.54
CA GLY A 328 12.70 36.45 14.09
C GLY A 328 11.23 36.08 14.05
N GLY A 329 10.45 36.53 15.04
CA GLY A 329 9.02 36.27 15.13
C GLY A 329 8.23 36.84 13.96
N ILE A 330 7.22 36.10 13.50
CA ILE A 330 6.23 36.60 12.54
C ILE A 330 4.84 36.30 13.13
N ARG A 331 4.04 37.37 13.21
CA ARG A 331 2.66 37.43 13.67
C ARG A 331 1.74 36.62 12.76
N GLU A 332 0.81 35.89 13.37
CA GLU A 332 -0.35 35.32 12.68
C GLU A 332 -1.29 36.45 12.24
N GLU A 333 -1.44 36.64 10.93
CA GLU A 333 -2.61 37.31 10.36
C GLU A 333 -3.64 36.25 9.95
N ALA A 334 -4.87 36.46 10.43
CA ALA A 334 -6.03 35.64 10.13
C ALA A 334 -6.40 35.73 8.64
N TRP A 335 -6.70 34.58 8.04
CA TRP A 335 -7.29 34.50 6.71
C TRP A 335 -8.82 34.72 6.77
N PRO A 336 -9.43 35.37 5.75
CA PRO A 336 -10.87 35.59 5.65
C PRO A 336 -11.70 34.32 5.42
#